data_AF-A0A522BT86-F1
#
_entry.id   AF-A0A522BT86-F1
#
_cell.length_a   1.000
_cell.length_b   1.000
_cell.length_c   1.000
_cell.angle_alpha   90.00
_cell.angle_beta   90.00
_cell.angle_gamma   90.00
#
_symmetry.space_group_name_H-M   'P 1'
#
loop_
_entity.id
_entity.type
_entity.pdbx_description
1 polymer ?
#
loop_
_entity_poly.entity_id
_entity_poly.type
_entity_poly.pdbx_seq_one_letter_code
_entity_poly.pdbx_strand_id
1 'polypeptide(L)'
;AQVTDIGPTGLSYQTRVKTADGSERLESHRLPTRTIVWAAGVAGSPLGRELARSTGCNLDRAGRVLVQPDLSLAGHPEIQVVGDLASAKSYLDPQSPTPVPGVSPAAKQMGRRAAKNLLHRMKGRETKPFVYADYGSLATIGRKAAIAMVDMPVFGRVKFSGFSAWLFWLFVHIYFLIGFRNRLFVMWDWAWAYFTAQRNARVVPDAPTPSTLPEHGASRQAA
;
A
#
# COMPACT_ATOMS: atom_id res chain seq x y z
N ALA A 1 -1.63 -6.69 -18.32
CA ALA A 1 -0.92 -7.94 -18.04
C ALA A 1 -1.19 -8.34 -16.60
N GLN A 2 -1.47 -9.61 -16.32
CA GLN A 2 -1.66 -10.15 -14.96
C GLN A 2 -0.61 -11.23 -14.71
N VAL A 3 0.14 -11.10 -13.63
CA VAL A 3 1.11 -12.13 -13.23
C VAL A 3 0.37 -13.34 -12.68
N THR A 4 0.75 -14.54 -13.15
CA THR A 4 0.11 -15.81 -12.78
C THR A 4 1.02 -16.69 -11.94
N ASP A 5 2.35 -16.61 -12.14
CA ASP A 5 3.32 -17.41 -11.40
C ASP A 5 4.68 -16.70 -11.30
N ILE A 6 5.39 -16.94 -10.20
CA ILE A 6 6.73 -16.39 -9.93
C ILE A 6 7.62 -17.57 -9.53
N GLY A 7 8.48 -17.99 -10.46
CA GLY A 7 9.42 -19.09 -10.26
C GLY A 7 10.86 -18.62 -10.04
N PRO A 8 11.77 -19.54 -9.68
CA PRO A 8 13.18 -19.22 -9.43
C PRO A 8 13.96 -18.76 -10.67
N THR A 9 13.41 -18.95 -11.88
CA THR A 9 14.08 -18.65 -13.15
C THR A 9 13.29 -17.68 -14.04
N GLY A 10 12.21 -17.10 -13.52
CA GLY A 10 11.41 -16.16 -14.27
C GLY A 10 9.99 -15.99 -13.74
N LEU A 11 9.26 -15.15 -14.46
CA LEU A 11 7.91 -14.73 -14.14
C LEU A 11 6.99 -15.16 -15.30
N SER A 12 5.83 -15.72 -14.98
CA SER A 12 4.78 -16.00 -15.96
C SER A 12 3.65 -14.98 -15.82
N TYR A 13 3.19 -14.44 -16.95
CA TYR A 13 2.10 -13.47 -16.97
C TYR A 13 1.20 -13.66 -18.19
N GLN A 14 -0.05 -13.26 -18.03
CA GLN A 14 -1.05 -13.29 -19.09
C GLN A 14 -1.37 -11.88 -19.58
N THR A 15 -1.54 -11.73 -20.88
CA THR A 15 -2.07 -10.52 -21.51
C THR A 15 -3.40 -10.82 -22.17
N ARG A 16 -4.29 -9.82 -22.20
CA ARG A 16 -5.49 -9.89 -23.02
C ARG A 16 -5.17 -9.25 -24.35
N VAL A 17 -5.34 -10.01 -25.41
CA VAL A 17 -5.15 -9.56 -26.79
C VAL A 17 -6.51 -9.58 -27.46
N LYS A 18 -6.85 -8.49 -28.15
CA LYS A 18 -8.03 -8.45 -29.00
C LYS A 18 -7.68 -9.05 -30.35
N THR A 19 -8.44 -10.06 -30.75
CA THR A 19 -8.32 -10.71 -32.06
C THR A 19 -9.00 -9.85 -33.12
N ALA A 20 -8.66 -10.05 -34.40
CA ALA A 20 -9.28 -9.35 -35.52
C ALA A 20 -10.82 -9.46 -35.55
N ASP A 21 -11.35 -10.59 -35.05
CA ASP A 21 -12.80 -10.86 -34.96
C ASP A 21 -13.48 -10.19 -33.75
N GLY A 22 -12.76 -9.34 -33.00
CA GLY A 22 -13.28 -8.64 -31.82
C GLY A 22 -13.34 -9.48 -30.53
N SER A 23 -13.00 -10.78 -30.61
CA SER A 23 -12.91 -11.67 -29.44
C SER A 23 -11.65 -11.39 -28.60
N GLU A 24 -11.77 -11.50 -27.27
CA GLU A 24 -10.63 -11.40 -26.36
C GLU A 24 -9.98 -12.78 -26.13
N ARG A 25 -8.68 -12.89 -26.39
CA ARG A 25 -7.88 -14.08 -26.09
C ARG A 25 -6.87 -13.78 -25.01
N LEU A 26 -6.69 -14.73 -24.08
CA LEU A 26 -5.59 -14.69 -23.12
C LEU A 26 -4.35 -15.32 -23.73
N GLU A 27 -3.27 -14.56 -23.79
CA GLU A 27 -1.95 -15.07 -24.17
C GLU A 27 -1.08 -15.19 -22.94
N SER A 28 -0.44 -16.36 -22.79
CA SER A 28 0.48 -16.63 -21.69
C SER A 28 1.92 -16.39 -22.17
N HIS A 29 2.66 -15.61 -21.39
CA HIS A 29 4.05 -15.28 -21.65
C HIS A 29 4.91 -15.67 -20.45
N ARG A 30 6.18 -16.00 -20.72
CA ARG A 30 7.19 -16.21 -19.71
C ARG A 30 8.32 -15.22 -19.93
N LEU A 31 8.71 -14.50 -18.87
CA LEU A 31 9.86 -13.61 -18.85
C LEU A 31 10.98 -14.27 -18.04
N PRO A 32 12.03 -14.79 -18.69
CA PRO A 32 13.20 -15.31 -17.99
C PRO A 32 13.88 -14.17 -17.23
N THR A 33 13.99 -14.30 -15.91
CA THR A 33 14.70 -13.33 -15.06
C THR A 33 15.25 -14.02 -13.83
N ARG A 34 16.37 -13.51 -13.32
CA ARG A 34 16.96 -13.96 -12.04
C ARG A 34 16.59 -13.07 -10.86
N THR A 35 16.14 -11.84 -11.11
CA THR A 35 15.78 -10.88 -10.06
C THR A 35 14.35 -10.42 -10.28
N ILE A 36 13.52 -10.61 -9.26
CA ILE A 36 12.10 -10.23 -9.26
C ILE A 36 11.88 -9.35 -8.05
N VAL A 37 11.46 -8.10 -8.28
CA VAL A 37 11.07 -7.16 -7.23
C VAL A 37 9.55 -7.03 -7.29
N TRP A 38 8.86 -7.56 -6.28
CA TRP A 38 7.40 -7.56 -6.21
C TRP A 38 6.89 -6.43 -5.32
N ALA A 39 6.33 -5.39 -5.93
CA ALA A 39 5.70 -4.26 -5.23
C ALA A 39 4.21 -4.12 -5.59
N ALA A 40 3.59 -5.17 -6.12
CA ALA A 40 2.22 -5.14 -6.64
C ALA A 40 1.22 -5.78 -5.67
N GLY A 41 0.24 -5.01 -5.22
CA GLY A 41 -0.90 -5.49 -4.42
C GLY A 41 -0.54 -5.89 -3.00
N VAL A 42 -1.32 -5.40 -2.03
CA VAL A 42 -1.20 -5.80 -0.63
C VAL A 42 -2.46 -6.59 -0.28
N ALA A 43 -2.28 -7.83 0.18
CA ALA A 43 -3.37 -8.60 0.76
C ALA A 43 -3.63 -8.11 2.19
N GLY A 44 -4.90 -8.12 2.61
CA GLY A 44 -5.32 -7.82 3.96
C GLY A 44 -4.63 -8.74 4.97
N SER A 45 -4.25 -8.15 6.11
CA SER A 45 -3.56 -8.87 7.18
C SER A 45 -4.37 -10.10 7.63
N PRO A 46 -3.72 -11.22 7.99
CA PRO A 46 -4.39 -12.35 8.64
C PRO A 46 -5.27 -11.97 9.83
N LEU A 47 -4.94 -10.87 10.51
CA LEU A 47 -5.73 -10.30 11.60
C LEU A 47 -7.18 -9.96 11.19
N GLY A 48 -7.41 -9.54 9.95
CA GLY A 48 -8.76 -9.27 9.45
C GLY A 48 -9.64 -10.52 9.45
N ARG A 49 -9.07 -11.66 9.04
CA ARG A 49 -9.77 -12.95 9.07
C ARG A 49 -10.07 -13.41 10.48
N GLU A 50 -9.14 -13.19 11.41
CA GLU A 50 -9.33 -13.56 12.81
C GLU A 50 -10.41 -12.69 13.48
N LEU A 51 -10.41 -11.39 13.18
CA LEU A 51 -11.46 -10.49 13.63
C LEU A 51 -12.82 -10.93 13.07
N ALA A 52 -12.90 -11.24 11.78
CA ALA A 52 -14.13 -11.73 11.14
C ALA A 52 -14.66 -13.03 11.77
N ARG A 53 -13.79 -13.96 12.14
CA ARG A 53 -14.18 -15.19 12.87
C ARG A 53 -14.74 -14.88 14.25
N SER A 54 -14.14 -13.93 14.94
CA SER A 54 -14.50 -13.60 16.33
C SER A 54 -15.75 -12.75 16.45
N THR A 55 -15.98 -11.83 15.49
CA THR A 55 -17.06 -10.83 15.57
C THR A 55 -18.12 -11.00 14.49
N GLY A 56 -17.92 -11.91 13.53
CA GLY A 56 -18.80 -12.06 12.37
C GLY A 56 -18.75 -10.88 11.39
N CYS A 57 -17.71 -10.03 11.44
CA CYS A 57 -17.65 -8.87 10.55
C CYS A 57 -17.32 -9.26 9.11
N ASN A 58 -17.82 -8.46 8.17
CA ASN A 58 -17.57 -8.69 6.75
C ASN A 58 -16.19 -8.17 6.33
N LEU A 59 -15.54 -8.91 5.43
CA LEU A 59 -14.30 -8.53 4.77
C LEU A 59 -14.55 -8.23 3.29
N ASP A 60 -13.72 -7.37 2.70
CA ASP A 60 -13.68 -7.20 1.25
C ASP A 60 -12.89 -8.33 0.57
N ARG A 61 -12.86 -8.32 -0.78
CA ARG A 61 -12.13 -9.33 -1.57
C ARG A 61 -10.63 -9.37 -1.27
N ALA A 62 -10.05 -8.26 -0.81
CA ALA A 62 -8.65 -8.19 -0.43
C ALA A 62 -8.40 -8.67 1.01
N GLY A 63 -9.44 -8.97 1.79
CA GLY A 63 -9.33 -9.37 3.20
C GLY A 63 -9.26 -8.18 4.17
N ARG A 64 -9.66 -6.98 3.74
CA ARG A 64 -9.77 -5.79 4.58
C ARG A 64 -11.13 -5.75 5.26
N VAL A 65 -11.19 -5.22 6.47
CA VAL A 65 -12.40 -5.14 7.29
C VAL A 65 -13.29 -4.00 6.81
N LEU A 66 -14.57 -4.30 6.56
CA LEU A 66 -15.57 -3.29 6.22
C LEU A 66 -15.93 -2.48 7.48
N VAL A 67 -15.63 -1.18 7.45
CA VAL A 67 -15.84 -0.26 8.57
C VAL A 67 -17.03 0.66 8.34
N GLN A 68 -17.61 1.13 9.44
CA GLN A 68 -18.68 2.13 9.48
C GLN A 68 -18.14 3.54 9.18
N PRO A 69 -19.01 4.54 8.96
CA PRO A 69 -18.57 5.92 8.67
C PRO A 69 -17.64 6.51 9.75
N ASP A 70 -17.81 6.12 11.01
CA ASP A 70 -16.99 6.56 12.13
C ASP A 70 -15.68 5.76 12.31
N LEU A 71 -15.39 4.83 11.40
CA LEU A 71 -14.29 3.84 11.41
C LEU A 71 -14.47 2.68 12.41
N SER A 72 -15.65 2.55 13.00
CA SER A 72 -15.96 1.44 13.89
C SER A 72 -16.35 0.16 13.14
N LEU A 73 -16.28 -0.96 13.85
CA LEU A 73 -16.77 -2.24 13.36
C LEU A 73 -18.30 -2.33 13.50
N ALA A 74 -18.98 -2.87 12.49
CA ALA A 74 -20.41 -3.09 12.55
C ALA A 74 -20.76 -4.02 13.73
N GLY A 75 -21.71 -3.62 14.58
CA GLY A 75 -22.10 -4.37 15.78
C GLY A 75 -21.12 -4.29 16.96
N HIS A 76 -19.91 -3.77 16.74
CA HIS A 76 -18.85 -3.65 17.75
C HIS A 76 -18.29 -2.23 17.77
N PRO A 77 -19.08 -1.27 18.28
CA PRO A 77 -18.79 0.14 18.17
C PRO A 77 -17.57 0.56 19.05
N GLU A 78 -17.16 -0.29 19.99
CA GLU A 78 -15.91 -0.23 20.78
C GLU A 78 -14.64 -0.57 19.97
N ILE A 79 -14.77 -1.24 18.82
CA ILE A 79 -13.65 -1.63 17.97
C ILE A 79 -13.49 -0.64 16.82
N GLN A 80 -12.30 -0.06 16.67
CA GLN A 80 -11.96 0.86 15.59
C GLN A 80 -10.91 0.22 14.69
N VAL A 81 -11.14 0.21 13.37
CA VAL A 81 -10.18 -0.34 12.39
C VAL A 81 -9.69 0.77 11.49
N VAL A 82 -8.37 0.93 11.40
CA VAL A 82 -7.71 2.02 10.66
C VAL A 82 -6.54 1.50 9.83
N GLY A 83 -6.07 2.32 8.88
CA GLY A 83 -4.93 1.98 8.03
C GLY A 83 -5.28 0.96 6.96
N ASP A 84 -4.31 0.16 6.55
CA ASP A 84 -4.44 -0.72 5.38
C ASP A 84 -5.40 -1.90 5.60
N LEU A 85 -5.69 -2.22 6.86
CA LEU A 85 -6.69 -3.24 7.20
C LEU A 85 -8.13 -2.73 7.06
N ALA A 86 -8.34 -1.41 7.04
CA ALA A 86 -9.68 -0.83 6.93
C ALA A 86 -10.09 -0.66 5.47
N SER A 87 -11.22 -1.24 5.08
CA SER A 87 -11.93 -0.89 3.85
C SER A 87 -12.78 0.36 4.10
N ALA A 88 -12.11 1.49 4.35
CA ALA A 88 -12.75 2.76 4.69
C ALA A 88 -13.28 3.52 3.46
N LYS A 89 -14.33 4.31 3.69
CA LYS A 89 -14.87 5.28 2.72
C LYS A 89 -14.77 6.70 3.29
N SER A 90 -14.54 7.67 2.39
CA SER A 90 -14.57 9.09 2.69
C SER A 90 -15.98 9.62 2.49
N TYR A 91 -16.52 10.29 3.51
CA TYR A 91 -17.86 10.87 3.51
C TYR A 91 -17.79 12.39 3.31
N LEU A 92 -16.91 12.84 2.40
CA LEU A 92 -16.84 14.25 2.00
C LEU A 92 -18.18 14.70 1.40
N ASP A 93 -18.74 13.86 0.52
CA ASP A 93 -20.14 13.91 0.10
C ASP A 93 -20.89 12.74 0.80
N PRO A 94 -21.82 13.03 1.72
CA PRO A 94 -22.60 11.99 2.40
C PRO A 94 -23.43 11.10 1.46
N GLN A 95 -23.83 11.61 0.29
CA GLN A 95 -24.65 10.88 -0.68
C GLN A 95 -23.82 9.98 -1.60
N SER A 96 -22.53 10.29 -1.77
CA SER A 96 -21.62 9.56 -2.65
C SER A 96 -20.28 9.28 -1.96
N PRO A 97 -20.26 8.32 -1.01
CA PRO A 97 -19.04 8.00 -0.28
C PRO A 97 -18.01 7.31 -1.17
N THR A 98 -16.79 7.83 -1.20
CA THR A 98 -15.71 7.35 -2.07
C THR A 98 -14.73 6.44 -1.34
N PRO A 99 -14.18 5.39 -1.97
CA PRO A 99 -13.16 4.55 -1.35
C PRO A 99 -11.91 5.35 -0.97
N VAL A 100 -11.36 5.07 0.21
CA VAL A 100 -10.12 5.71 0.68
C VAL A 100 -8.91 4.94 0.13
N PRO A 101 -7.91 5.63 -0.44
CA PRO A 101 -6.71 4.96 -0.94
C PRO A 101 -5.86 4.38 0.20
N GLY A 102 -5.26 3.21 -0.04
CA GLY A 102 -4.32 2.55 0.89
C GLY A 102 -2.96 3.23 0.90
N VAL A 103 -2.90 4.44 1.49
CA VAL A 103 -1.68 5.26 1.56
C VAL A 103 -1.43 5.77 2.98
N SER A 104 -0.16 6.01 3.31
CA SER A 104 0.23 6.47 4.65
C SER A 104 -0.51 7.74 5.13
N PRO A 105 -0.74 8.78 4.30
CA PRO A 105 -1.53 9.94 4.73
C PRO A 105 -2.96 9.59 5.15
N ALA A 106 -3.61 8.67 4.43
CA ALA A 106 -4.95 8.20 4.77
C ALA A 106 -4.94 7.46 6.12
N ALA A 107 -3.98 6.56 6.34
CA ALA A 107 -3.81 5.87 7.62
C ALA A 107 -3.61 6.84 8.80
N LYS A 108 -2.77 7.86 8.63
CA LYS A 108 -2.55 8.90 9.66
C LYS A 108 -3.83 9.70 9.96
N GLN A 109 -4.59 10.05 8.92
CA GLN A 109 -5.86 10.77 9.09
C GLN A 109 -6.92 9.89 9.76
N MET A 110 -7.01 8.61 9.37
CA MET A 110 -7.91 7.63 10.01
C MET A 110 -7.60 7.48 11.50
N GLY A 111 -6.33 7.31 11.87
CA GLY A 111 -5.92 7.21 13.28
C GLY A 111 -6.35 8.43 14.11
N ARG A 112 -6.18 9.64 13.57
CA ARG A 112 -6.64 10.89 14.24
C ARG A 112 -8.16 10.94 14.38
N ARG A 113 -8.91 10.48 13.37
CA ARG A 113 -10.38 10.44 13.43
C ARG A 113 -10.86 9.42 14.45
N ALA A 114 -10.31 8.20 14.42
CA ALA A 114 -10.65 7.14 15.37
C ALA A 114 -10.39 7.59 16.81
N ALA A 115 -9.24 8.21 17.09
CA ALA A 115 -8.94 8.75 18.42
C ALA A 115 -9.97 9.80 18.88
N LYS A 116 -10.35 10.74 18.00
CA LYS A 116 -11.38 11.75 18.32
C LYS A 116 -12.76 11.11 18.57
N ASN A 117 -13.13 10.11 17.76
CA ASN A 117 -14.40 9.40 17.92
C ASN A 117 -14.42 8.57 19.21
N LEU A 118 -13.31 7.95 19.59
CA LEU A 118 -13.18 7.27 20.88
C LEU A 118 -13.36 8.25 22.06
N LEU A 119 -12.72 9.41 22.01
CA LEU A 119 -12.90 10.47 23.02
C LEU A 119 -14.33 11.01 23.08
N HIS A 120 -15.02 11.09 21.95
CA HIS A 120 -16.44 11.46 21.91
C HIS A 120 -17.30 10.41 22.61
N ARG A 121 -17.09 9.13 22.31
CA ARG A 121 -17.80 8.00 22.94
C ARG A 121 -17.62 7.97 24.44
N MET A 122 -16.39 8.14 24.92
CA MET A 122 -16.09 8.23 26.37
C MET A 122 -16.82 9.38 27.06
N LYS A 123 -17.21 10.43 26.32
CA LYS A 123 -17.96 11.59 26.81
C LYS A 123 -19.47 11.52 26.50
N GLY A 124 -19.97 10.38 26.00
CA GLY A 124 -21.37 10.23 25.60
C GLY A 124 -21.79 11.11 24.42
N ARG A 125 -20.83 11.56 23.59
CA ARG A 125 -21.08 12.40 22.42
C ARG A 125 -21.13 11.58 21.15
N GLU A 126 -21.86 12.08 20.16
CA GLU A 126 -21.93 11.46 18.83
C GLU A 126 -20.57 11.44 18.12
N THR A 127 -20.29 10.33 17.47
CA THR A 127 -19.12 10.14 16.61
C THR A 127 -19.30 10.86 15.28
N LYS A 128 -18.19 11.24 14.65
CA LYS A 128 -18.22 11.93 13.36
C LYS A 128 -17.70 11.04 12.24
N PRO A 129 -18.26 11.15 11.02
CA PRO A 129 -17.80 10.36 9.90
C PRO A 129 -16.37 10.74 9.49
N PHE A 130 -15.66 9.80 8.87
CA PHE A 130 -14.34 10.01 8.31
C PHE A 130 -14.43 10.74 6.98
N VAL A 131 -13.61 11.80 6.87
CA VAL A 131 -13.45 12.59 5.64
C VAL A 131 -11.96 12.59 5.34
N TYR A 132 -11.60 12.01 4.20
CA TYR A 132 -10.23 11.98 3.71
C TYR A 132 -9.92 13.27 2.96
N ALA A 133 -8.87 13.97 3.40
CA ALA A 133 -8.29 15.08 2.65
C ALA A 133 -7.10 14.56 1.83
N ASP A 134 -7.24 14.58 0.51
CA ASP A 134 -6.13 14.26 -0.40
C ASP A 134 -5.21 15.48 -0.51
N TYR A 135 -3.98 15.35 -0.02
CA TYR A 135 -2.96 16.42 -0.12
C TYR A 135 -2.19 16.37 -1.45
N GLY A 136 -2.51 15.40 -2.31
CA GLY A 136 -1.81 15.15 -3.54
C GLY A 136 -0.85 13.96 -3.46
N SER A 137 -0.15 13.73 -4.57
CA SER A 137 0.72 12.58 -4.78
C SER A 137 2.06 13.02 -5.34
N LEU A 138 3.14 12.43 -4.82
CA LEU A 138 4.50 12.63 -5.31
C LEU A 138 5.14 11.28 -5.58
N ALA A 139 5.80 11.14 -6.72
CA ALA A 139 6.53 9.94 -7.09
C ALA A 139 7.88 10.31 -7.73
N THR A 140 8.96 9.70 -7.27
CA THR A 140 10.28 9.80 -7.90
C THR A 140 10.40 8.76 -9.00
N ILE A 141 10.78 9.18 -10.21
CA ILE A 141 10.92 8.29 -11.38
C ILE A 141 12.39 7.94 -11.61
N GLY A 142 13.31 8.76 -11.13
CA GLY A 142 14.74 8.50 -11.24
C GLY A 142 15.58 9.59 -10.59
N ARG A 143 16.89 9.57 -10.88
CA ARG A 143 17.81 10.60 -10.38
C ARG A 143 17.39 11.96 -10.96
N LYS A 144 17.13 12.95 -10.09
CA LYS A 144 16.73 14.32 -10.48
C LYS A 144 15.38 14.42 -11.23
N ALA A 145 14.56 13.36 -11.20
CA ALA A 145 13.27 13.33 -11.87
C ALA A 145 12.17 12.83 -10.93
N ALA A 146 11.18 13.69 -10.68
CA ALA A 146 9.96 13.32 -9.97
C ALA A 146 8.73 13.89 -10.69
N ILE A 147 7.56 13.39 -10.32
CA ILE A 147 6.26 13.98 -10.65
C ILE A 147 5.61 14.36 -9.33
N ALA A 148 5.12 15.58 -9.25
CA ALA A 148 4.36 16.08 -8.13
C ALA A 148 3.00 16.58 -8.62
N MET A 149 1.95 16.14 -7.94
CA MET A 149 0.59 16.62 -8.09
C MET A 149 0.14 17.04 -6.70
N VAL A 150 -0.03 18.34 -6.48
CA VAL A 150 -0.34 18.90 -5.17
C VAL A 150 -1.62 19.71 -5.28
N ASP A 151 -2.54 19.47 -4.35
CA ASP A 151 -3.73 20.30 -4.22
C ASP A 151 -3.39 21.49 -3.30
N MET A 152 -3.24 22.67 -3.90
CA MET A 152 -2.94 23.91 -3.19
C MET A 152 -4.24 24.69 -2.93
N PRO A 153 -4.45 25.25 -1.72
CA PRO A 153 -5.67 25.98 -1.38
C PRO A 153 -5.98 27.18 -2.28
N VAL A 154 -4.94 27.81 -2.86
CA VAL A 154 -5.04 29.07 -3.62
C VAL A 154 -5.06 28.86 -5.14
N PHE A 155 -4.34 27.85 -5.64
CA PHE A 155 -4.13 27.64 -7.08
C PHE A 155 -4.81 26.36 -7.60
N GLY A 156 -5.53 25.64 -6.75
CA GLY A 156 -6.11 24.34 -7.09
C GLY A 156 -5.03 23.27 -7.31
N ARG A 157 -5.35 22.30 -8.17
CA ARG A 157 -4.49 21.14 -8.43
C ARG A 157 -3.31 21.48 -9.35
N VAL A 158 -2.13 21.67 -8.78
CA VAL A 158 -0.90 21.97 -9.52
C VAL A 158 -0.15 20.68 -9.85
N LYS A 159 0.18 20.48 -11.12
CA LYS A 159 0.96 19.34 -11.62
C LYS A 159 2.26 19.83 -12.23
N PHE A 160 3.39 19.26 -11.80
CA PHE A 160 4.70 19.58 -12.35
C PHE A 160 5.63 18.36 -12.28
N SER A 161 6.63 18.32 -13.16
CA SER A 161 7.53 17.17 -13.32
C SER A 161 8.97 17.61 -13.56
N GLY A 162 9.90 16.65 -13.48
CA GLY A 162 11.33 16.87 -13.74
C GLY A 162 12.09 17.32 -12.49
N PHE A 163 13.03 18.25 -12.67
CA PHE A 163 13.95 18.67 -11.62
C PHE A 163 13.28 19.51 -10.51
N SER A 164 12.34 20.39 -10.87
CA SER A 164 11.58 21.19 -9.90
C SER A 164 10.71 20.31 -9.01
N ALA A 165 10.04 19.30 -9.58
CA ALA A 165 9.31 18.29 -8.84
C ALA A 165 10.22 17.46 -7.93
N TRP A 166 11.44 17.17 -8.37
CA TRP A 166 12.41 16.45 -7.55
C TRP A 166 12.87 17.29 -6.35
N LEU A 167 13.14 18.59 -6.54
CA LEU A 167 13.50 19.49 -5.45
C LEU A 167 12.33 19.66 -4.46
N PHE A 168 11.11 19.78 -4.96
CA PHE A 168 9.92 19.83 -4.12
C PHE A 168 9.70 18.53 -3.33
N TRP A 169 9.85 17.37 -3.98
CA TRP A 169 9.81 16.08 -3.31
C TRP A 169 10.86 16.00 -2.19
N LEU A 170 12.10 16.44 -2.46
CA LEU A 170 13.17 16.46 -1.47
C LEU A 170 12.78 17.36 -0.28
N PHE A 171 12.27 18.55 -0.54
CA PHE A 171 11.80 19.47 0.49
C PHE A 171 10.68 18.86 1.35
N VAL A 172 9.63 18.32 0.73
CA VAL A 172 8.51 17.70 1.44
C VAL A 172 8.96 16.49 2.26
N HIS A 173 9.83 15.66 1.69
CA HIS A 173 10.35 14.47 2.37
C HIS A 173 11.15 14.86 3.61
N ILE A 174 12.02 15.87 3.51
CA ILE A 174 12.77 16.43 4.64
C ILE A 174 11.79 17.04 5.66
N TYR A 175 10.81 17.82 5.21
CA TYR A 175 9.83 18.46 6.09
C TYR A 175 9.03 17.45 6.92
N PHE A 176 8.62 16.32 6.34
CA PHE A 176 7.96 15.26 7.10
C PHE A 176 8.92 14.38 7.92
N LEU A 177 10.23 14.40 7.63
CA LEU A 177 11.27 13.78 8.45
C LEU A 177 11.59 14.57 9.73
N ILE A 178 11.05 15.77 9.89
CA ILE A 178 11.29 16.68 11.01
C ILE A 178 10.57 16.17 12.27
N GLY A 179 11.12 15.10 12.86
CA GLY A 179 10.70 14.51 14.13
C GLY A 179 11.84 14.08 15.08
N PHE A 180 13.04 13.75 14.59
CA PHE A 180 14.12 13.21 15.44
C PHE A 180 15.28 14.19 15.66
N ARG A 181 15.96 14.09 16.80
CA ARG A 181 16.98 15.04 17.33
C ARG A 181 18.27 15.15 16.49
N ASN A 182 18.41 14.43 15.37
CA ASN A 182 19.67 14.27 14.61
C ASN A 182 19.54 14.43 13.07
N ARG A 183 18.74 15.41 12.61
CA ARG A 183 18.34 15.54 11.18
C ARG A 183 19.45 16.00 10.26
N LEU A 184 20.35 16.86 10.75
CA LEU A 184 21.50 17.35 9.99
C LEU A 184 22.47 16.20 9.64
N PHE A 185 22.65 15.25 10.56
CA PHE A 185 23.47 14.05 10.32
C PHE A 185 22.84 13.13 9.27
N VAL A 186 21.52 12.91 9.31
CA VAL A 186 20.83 12.12 8.27
C VAL A 186 20.93 12.81 6.90
N MET A 187 20.77 14.13 6.83
CA MET A 187 20.97 14.88 5.60
C MET A 187 22.42 14.79 5.09
N TRP A 188 23.40 14.86 6.00
CA TRP A 188 24.81 14.71 5.66
C TRP A 188 25.13 13.30 5.17
N ASP A 189 24.66 12.26 5.84
CA ASP A 189 24.84 10.87 5.42
C ASP A 189 24.19 10.59 4.06
N TRP A 190 23.02 11.17 3.79
CA TRP A 190 22.35 11.01 2.50
C TRP A 190 23.06 11.80 1.38
N ALA A 191 23.51 13.02 1.67
CA ALA A 191 24.33 13.80 0.74
C ALA A 191 25.65 13.09 0.45
N TRP A 192 26.33 12.59 1.48
CA TRP A 192 27.56 11.83 1.39
C TRP A 192 27.34 10.53 0.62
N ALA A 193 26.30 9.76 0.90
CA ALA A 193 25.96 8.54 0.14
C ALA A 193 25.61 8.83 -1.33
N TYR A 194 24.96 9.96 -1.61
CA TYR A 194 24.66 10.40 -2.97
C TYR A 194 25.93 10.76 -3.75
N PHE A 195 26.90 11.41 -3.11
CA PHE A 195 28.19 11.77 -3.72
C PHE A 195 29.21 10.62 -3.76
N THR A 196 29.22 9.74 -2.75
CA THR A 196 30.20 8.66 -2.62
C THR A 196 29.75 7.32 -3.20
N ALA A 197 28.52 7.22 -3.69
CA ALA A 197 27.96 6.00 -4.30
C ALA A 197 28.03 4.73 -3.42
N GLN A 198 28.20 4.88 -2.10
CA GLN A 198 28.27 3.75 -1.20
C GLN A 198 26.88 3.13 -1.02
N ARG A 199 26.71 1.92 -1.58
CA ARG A 199 25.51 1.08 -1.43
C ARG A 199 25.52 0.43 -0.04
N ASN A 200 25.12 1.18 1.00
CA ASN A 200 25.21 0.72 2.39
C ASN A 200 23.99 -0.06 2.91
N ALA A 201 23.17 -0.64 2.03
CA ALA A 201 22.08 -1.52 2.47
C ALA A 201 22.08 -2.81 1.63
N ARG A 202 22.89 -3.78 2.04
CA ARG A 202 22.78 -5.16 1.58
C ARG A 202 21.83 -5.87 2.55
N VAL A 203 20.58 -6.01 2.14
CA VAL A 203 19.66 -6.93 2.82
C VAL A 203 20.12 -8.33 2.45
N VAL A 204 20.64 -9.08 3.42
CA VAL A 204 20.88 -10.52 3.28
C VAL A 204 19.58 -11.18 3.70
N PRO A 205 18.77 -11.72 2.76
CA PRO A 205 17.65 -12.55 3.17
C PRO A 205 18.22 -13.79 3.87
N ASP A 206 17.60 -14.20 4.98
CA ASP A 206 17.88 -15.49 5.59
C ASP A 206 17.80 -16.56 4.51
N ALA A 207 18.79 -17.44 4.47
CA ALA A 207 18.77 -18.58 3.56
C ALA A 207 17.46 -19.34 3.78
N PRO A 208 16.72 -19.72 2.72
CA PRO A 208 15.55 -20.55 2.90
C PRO A 208 16.00 -21.80 3.65
N THR A 209 15.48 -22.00 4.87
CA THR A 209 15.55 -23.28 5.55
C THR A 209 15.10 -24.31 4.53
N PRO A 210 15.91 -25.33 4.19
CA PRO A 210 15.50 -26.33 3.24
C PRO A 210 14.21 -26.94 3.76
N SER A 211 13.08 -26.54 3.17
CA SER A 211 11.85 -27.28 3.29
C SER A 211 12.22 -28.66 2.77
N THR A 212 12.23 -29.64 3.65
CA THR A 212 12.25 -31.06 3.29
C THR A 212 11.14 -31.25 2.26
N LEU A 213 11.51 -31.23 0.98
CA LEU A 213 10.67 -31.78 -0.07
C LEU A 213 10.40 -33.22 0.35
N PRO A 214 9.14 -33.70 0.39
CA PRO A 214 8.91 -35.11 0.62
C PRO A 214 9.58 -35.89 -0.51
N GLU A 215 10.64 -36.62 -0.16
CA GLU A 215 11.27 -37.60 -1.04
C GLU A 215 10.28 -38.74 -1.31
N HIS A 216 10.13 -39.02 -2.61
CA HIS A 216 9.82 -40.30 -3.22
C HIS A 216 8.61 -41.12 -2.77
N GLY A 217 7.63 -41.19 -3.69
CA GLY A 217 6.90 -42.42 -4.01
C GLY A 217 7.30 -42.97 -5.38
N ALA A 218 8.51 -43.54 -5.49
CA ALA A 218 8.87 -44.40 -6.61
C ALA A 218 8.87 -45.86 -6.11
N SER A 219 7.82 -46.61 -6.45
CA SER A 219 7.70 -48.08 -6.55
C SER A 219 6.20 -48.41 -6.51
N ARG A 220 5.59 -49.19 -7.41
CA ARG A 220 6.05 -50.45 -8.03
C ARG A 220 5.42 -50.65 -9.42
N GLN A 221 6.20 -51.29 -10.30
CA GLN A 221 5.72 -52.09 -11.43
C GLN A 221 4.97 -53.36 -10.95
N ALA A 222 4.21 -53.92 -11.90
CA ALA A 222 3.68 -55.29 -12.00
C ALA A 222 2.36 -55.61 -11.28
N ALA A 223 1.25 -55.63 -12.02
CA ALA A 223 0.71 -56.83 -12.66
C ALA A 223 -0.24 -56.44 -13.81
#